data_AF-A0A4Q3GNQ6-F1
#
_entry.id   AF-A0A4Q3GNQ6-F1
#
_cell.length_a   1.000
_cell.length_b   1.000
_cell.length_c   1.000
_cell.angle_alpha   90.00
_cell.angle_beta   90.00
_cell.angle_gamma   90.00
#
_symmetry.space_group_name_H-M   'P 1'
#
loop_
_entity.id
_entity.type
_entity.pdbx_description
1 polymer ?
#
loop_
_entity_poly.entity_id
_entity_poly.type
_entity_poly.pdbx_seq_one_letter_code
_entity_poly.pdbx_strand_id
1 'polypeptide(L)'
;MLDPHKAVIGDPVPLILRQWLQTWRPCFTAPSWEHVLVLVMGALLATGKRTVTSCLRVTGRAEAANFASYHQILNRARWSSRAVARQLLGILVERLVPDGPIVIGMDDTIERRWGRRIAARGIYRDPIRSSHGHFVKASGLRWLSFMVLTPVSWTSLIKA
;
A
#
# COMPACT_ATOMS: atom_id res chain seq x y z
N MET A 1 -18.24 -36.38 5.87
CA MET A 1 -19.32 -35.40 6.15
C MET A 1 -18.63 -34.14 6.63
N LEU A 2 -18.45 -33.15 5.76
CA LEU A 2 -17.78 -31.88 6.09
C LEU A 2 -18.84 -30.89 6.53
N ASP A 3 -18.68 -30.32 7.72
CA ASP A 3 -19.61 -29.35 8.30
C ASP A 3 -19.84 -28.14 7.37
N PRO A 4 -21.08 -27.86 6.93
CA PRO A 4 -21.40 -26.70 6.09
C PRO A 4 -21.43 -25.37 6.87
N HIS A 5 -21.18 -25.39 8.18
CA HIS A 5 -21.27 -24.23 9.09
C HIS A 5 -19.94 -23.80 9.71
N LYS A 6 -18.80 -24.01 9.04
CA LYS A 6 -17.63 -23.19 9.37
C LYS A 6 -17.91 -21.78 8.88
N ALA A 7 -18.69 -21.03 9.67
CA ALA A 7 -19.13 -19.68 9.39
C ALA A 7 -17.93 -18.91 8.85
N VAL A 8 -18.08 -18.29 7.68
CA VAL A 8 -17.08 -17.34 7.21
C VAL A 8 -17.03 -16.26 8.27
N ILE A 9 -15.99 -16.30 9.11
CA ILE A 9 -15.85 -15.32 10.18
C ILE A 9 -15.60 -13.98 9.47
N GLY A 10 -16.55 -13.06 9.65
CA GLY A 10 -16.49 -11.68 9.17
C GLY A 10 -17.08 -11.43 7.79
N ASP A 11 -17.20 -10.14 7.45
CA ASP A 11 -17.92 -9.65 6.28
C ASP A 11 -17.35 -10.22 4.98
N PRO A 12 -18.20 -10.55 4.00
CA PRO A 12 -17.75 -11.01 2.69
C PRO A 12 -17.05 -9.87 1.94
N VAL A 13 -15.96 -10.19 1.25
CA VAL A 13 -15.31 -9.23 0.34
C VAL A 13 -16.26 -8.95 -0.83
N PRO A 14 -16.65 -7.69 -1.09
CA PRO A 14 -17.50 -7.35 -2.21
C PRO A 14 -16.91 -7.81 -3.56
N LEU A 15 -17.77 -8.34 -4.43
CA LEU A 15 -17.36 -8.80 -5.77
C LEU A 15 -16.69 -7.69 -6.57
N ILE A 16 -17.17 -6.45 -6.45
CA ILE A 16 -16.59 -5.29 -7.12
C ILE A 16 -15.12 -5.04 -6.71
N LEU A 17 -14.79 -5.23 -5.43
CA LEU A 17 -13.41 -5.08 -4.95
C LEU A 17 -12.51 -6.18 -5.50
N ARG A 18 -13.01 -7.42 -5.61
CA ARG A 18 -12.29 -8.51 -6.28
C ARG A 18 -12.02 -8.18 -7.74
N GLN A 19 -13.03 -7.70 -8.45
CA GLN A 19 -12.91 -7.33 -9.86
C GLN A 19 -11.88 -6.23 -10.07
N TRP A 20 -11.91 -5.16 -9.26
CA TRP A 20 -10.94 -4.08 -9.33
C TRP A 20 -9.50 -4.54 -9.09
N LEU A 21 -9.31 -5.49 -8.17
CA LEU A 21 -7.97 -5.95 -7.80
C LEU A 21 -7.49 -7.14 -8.64
N GLN A 22 -8.31 -7.67 -9.54
CA GLN A 22 -8.05 -8.92 -10.25
C GLN A 22 -6.70 -8.92 -11.00
N THR A 23 -6.26 -7.78 -11.52
CA THR A 23 -4.96 -7.63 -12.21
C THR A 23 -3.77 -8.04 -11.34
N TRP A 24 -3.87 -7.91 -10.01
CA TRP A 24 -2.81 -8.32 -9.08
C TRP A 24 -2.90 -9.77 -8.62
N ARG A 25 -3.94 -10.52 -9.01
CA ARG A 25 -4.11 -11.93 -8.66
C ARG A 25 -2.87 -12.80 -8.91
N PRO A 26 -2.12 -12.65 -10.04
CA PRO A 26 -0.92 -13.42 -10.32
C PRO A 26 0.25 -13.12 -9.36
N CYS A 27 0.24 -11.97 -8.66
CA CYS A 27 1.28 -11.61 -7.70
C CYS A 27 1.21 -12.40 -6.39
N PHE A 28 0.12 -13.14 -6.16
CA PHE A 28 -0.17 -13.81 -4.90
C PHE A 28 -0.49 -15.30 -5.09
N THR A 29 -0.17 -16.10 -4.08
CA THR A 29 -0.70 -17.47 -3.98
C THR A 29 -2.19 -17.44 -3.65
N ALA A 30 -2.92 -18.54 -3.92
CA ALA A 30 -4.36 -18.60 -3.67
C ALA A 30 -4.76 -18.23 -2.21
N PRO A 31 -4.09 -18.74 -1.15
CA PRO A 31 -4.43 -18.34 0.21
C PRO A 31 -4.07 -16.88 0.52
N SER A 32 -2.95 -16.38 -0.02
CA SER A 32 -2.53 -15.01 0.22
C SER A 32 -3.46 -14.00 -0.45
N TRP A 33 -3.98 -14.34 -1.63
CA TRP A 33 -4.93 -13.54 -2.37
C TRP A 33 -6.20 -13.26 -1.55
N GLU A 34 -6.79 -14.29 -0.95
CA GLU A 34 -7.99 -14.16 -0.12
C GLU A 34 -7.75 -13.27 1.10
N HIS A 35 -6.60 -13.41 1.76
CA HIS A 35 -6.24 -12.54 2.88
C HIS A 35 -5.98 -11.09 2.44
N VAL A 36 -5.30 -10.87 1.32
CA VAL A 36 -5.02 -9.53 0.78
C VAL A 36 -6.31 -8.78 0.51
N LEU A 37 -7.31 -9.43 -0.09
CA LEU A 37 -8.60 -8.81 -0.36
C LEU A 37 -9.31 -8.33 0.91
N VAL A 38 -9.31 -9.15 1.96
CA VAL A 38 -9.85 -8.78 3.29
C VAL A 38 -9.06 -7.61 3.88
N LEU A 39 -7.72 -7.63 3.77
CA LEU A 39 -6.87 -6.55 4.28
C LEU A 39 -7.08 -5.23 3.54
N VAL A 40 -7.27 -5.26 2.21
CA VAL A 40 -7.58 -4.07 1.42
C VAL A 40 -8.96 -3.53 1.80
N MET A 41 -9.98 -4.39 1.88
CA MET A 41 -11.30 -3.99 2.36
C MET A 41 -11.24 -3.33 3.73
N GLY A 42 -10.57 -3.98 4.69
CA GLY A 42 -10.42 -3.42 6.04
C GLY A 42 -9.61 -2.13 6.07
N ALA A 43 -8.61 -1.97 5.20
CA ALA A 43 -7.84 -0.73 5.10
C ALA A 43 -8.64 0.43 4.51
N LEU A 44 -9.58 0.15 3.60
CA LEU A 44 -10.52 1.13 3.05
C LEU A 44 -11.57 1.55 4.09
N LEU A 45 -12.05 0.61 4.92
CA LEU A 45 -13.09 0.87 5.93
C LEU A 45 -12.55 1.45 7.24
N ALA A 46 -11.28 1.22 7.56
CA ALA A 46 -10.70 1.70 8.82
C ALA A 46 -10.57 3.23 8.84
N THR A 47 -11.19 3.86 9.85
CA THR A 47 -11.19 5.32 10.06
C THR A 47 -9.96 5.85 10.81
N GLY A 48 -9.13 4.95 11.36
CA GLY A 48 -7.92 5.28 12.11
C GLY A 48 -6.66 4.65 11.52
N LYS A 49 -5.78 4.14 12.39
CA LYS A 49 -4.59 3.40 11.95
C LYS A 49 -5.02 2.14 11.19
N ARG A 50 -4.54 1.98 9.97
CA ARG A 50 -4.79 0.82 9.09
C ARG A 50 -3.87 -0.36 9.44
N THR A 51 -3.83 -0.73 10.72
CA THR A 51 -3.10 -1.93 11.17
C THR A 51 -3.85 -3.18 10.74
N VAL A 52 -3.14 -4.31 10.60
CA VAL A 52 -3.79 -5.60 10.31
C VAL A 52 -4.92 -5.89 11.31
N THR A 53 -4.68 -5.69 12.60
CA THR A 53 -5.71 -5.82 13.64
C THR A 53 -6.92 -4.92 13.41
N SER A 54 -6.72 -3.66 13.05
CA SER A 54 -7.81 -2.72 12.75
C SER A 54 -8.62 -3.18 11.53
N CYS A 55 -7.93 -3.58 10.45
CA CYS A 55 -8.55 -4.13 9.25
C CYS A 55 -9.38 -5.39 9.56
N LEU A 56 -8.90 -6.28 10.44
CA LEU A 56 -9.65 -7.47 10.83
C LEU A 56 -10.85 -7.13 11.72
N ARG A 57 -10.71 -6.21 12.67
CA ARG A 57 -11.84 -5.79 13.52
C ARG A 57 -12.97 -5.17 12.72
N VAL A 58 -12.67 -4.22 11.83
CA VAL A 58 -13.69 -3.53 11.04
C VAL A 58 -14.38 -4.43 10.01
N THR A 59 -13.79 -5.59 9.70
CA THR A 59 -14.38 -6.58 8.78
C THR A 59 -14.94 -7.80 9.52
N GLY A 60 -15.25 -7.68 10.81
CA GLY A 60 -15.88 -8.74 11.61
C GLY A 60 -14.99 -9.93 11.97
N ARG A 61 -13.66 -9.77 11.93
CA ARG A 61 -12.64 -10.83 12.12
C ARG A 61 -11.79 -10.66 13.38
N ALA A 62 -12.29 -9.94 14.39
CA ALA A 62 -11.58 -9.73 15.64
C ALA A 62 -11.19 -11.05 16.33
N GLU A 63 -12.13 -12.01 16.35
CA GLU A 63 -12.01 -13.31 17.03
C GLU A 63 -11.70 -14.47 16.06
N ALA A 64 -11.23 -14.17 14.84
CA ALA A 64 -10.97 -15.20 13.86
C ALA A 64 -9.83 -16.13 14.32
N ALA A 65 -10.04 -17.45 14.36
CA ALA A 65 -9.01 -18.40 14.78
C ALA A 65 -7.73 -18.35 13.93
N ASN A 66 -7.84 -17.90 12.67
CA ASN A 66 -6.72 -17.71 11.74
C ASN A 66 -6.16 -16.27 11.73
N PHE A 67 -6.40 -15.46 12.76
CA PHE A 67 -5.94 -14.06 12.86
C PHE A 67 -4.45 -13.88 12.52
N ALA A 68 -3.61 -14.82 12.95
CA ALA A 68 -2.17 -14.80 12.69
C ALA A 68 -1.83 -14.91 11.19
N SER A 69 -2.63 -15.63 10.40
CA SER A 69 -2.41 -15.82 8.95
C SER A 69 -2.46 -14.52 8.17
N TYR A 70 -3.24 -13.53 8.62
CA TYR A 70 -3.27 -12.21 8.00
C TYR A 70 -2.00 -11.40 8.26
N HIS A 71 -1.39 -11.55 9.44
CA HIS A 71 -0.10 -10.93 9.73
C HIS A 71 1.03 -11.57 8.92
N GLN A 72 0.89 -12.86 8.57
CA GLN A 72 1.85 -13.56 7.74
C GLN A 72 1.99 -12.97 6.34
N ILE A 73 0.96 -12.27 5.83
CA ILE A 73 1.03 -11.56 4.55
C ILE A 73 2.21 -10.58 4.52
N LEU A 74 2.48 -9.87 5.61
CA LEU A 74 3.53 -8.85 5.64
C LEU A 74 4.90 -9.38 6.10
N ASN A 75 5.02 -10.65 6.51
CA ASN A 75 6.25 -11.18 7.10
C ASN A 75 6.76 -12.51 6.53
N ARG A 76 5.90 -13.36 5.95
CA ARG A 76 6.24 -14.75 5.55
C ARG A 76 5.61 -15.17 4.22
N ALA A 77 4.48 -14.59 3.83
CA ALA A 77 3.79 -14.98 2.61
C ALA A 77 4.66 -14.76 1.37
N ARG A 78 4.55 -15.66 0.40
CA ARG A 78 5.31 -15.61 -0.85
C ARG A 78 4.63 -14.69 -1.86
N TRP A 79 5.05 -13.43 -1.88
CA TRP A 79 4.70 -12.43 -2.90
C TRP A 79 5.83 -11.39 -3.00
N SER A 80 5.79 -10.51 -3.99
CA SER A 80 6.81 -9.49 -4.22
C SER A 80 6.20 -8.11 -4.30
N SER A 81 6.61 -7.20 -3.41
CA SER A 81 6.21 -5.78 -3.44
C SER A 81 6.61 -5.12 -4.75
N ARG A 82 7.78 -5.48 -5.30
CA ARG A 82 8.24 -5.01 -6.61
C ARG A 82 7.35 -5.49 -7.75
N ALA A 83 6.84 -6.73 -7.69
CA ALA A 83 5.93 -7.24 -8.71
C ALA A 83 4.58 -6.50 -8.67
N VAL A 84 4.03 -6.29 -7.48
CA VAL A 84 2.80 -5.50 -7.28
C VAL A 84 2.99 -4.06 -7.77
N ALA A 85 4.11 -3.42 -7.42
CA ALA A 85 4.45 -2.08 -7.84
C ALA A 85 4.63 -1.97 -9.36
N ARG A 86 5.26 -2.97 -10.00
CA ARG A 86 5.39 -3.02 -11.46
C ARG A 86 4.02 -3.09 -12.16
N GLN A 87 3.11 -3.92 -11.66
CA GLN A 87 1.75 -4.00 -12.19
C GLN A 87 1.02 -2.67 -12.05
N LEU A 88 1.11 -2.04 -10.87
CA LEU A 88 0.52 -0.72 -10.65
C LEU A 88 1.11 0.33 -11.59
N LEU A 89 2.43 0.36 -11.75
CA LEU A 89 3.10 1.28 -12.67
C LEU A 89 2.63 1.08 -14.11
N GLY A 90 2.52 -0.17 -14.57
CA GLY A 90 2.00 -0.48 -15.91
C GLY A 90 0.60 0.10 -16.12
N ILE A 91 -0.31 -0.12 -15.17
CA ILE A 91 -1.68 0.42 -15.21
C ILE A 91 -1.66 1.96 -15.25
N LEU A 92 -0.84 2.60 -14.41
CA LEU A 92 -0.77 4.07 -14.36
C LEU A 92 -0.25 4.65 -15.67
N VAL A 93 0.79 4.07 -16.25
CA VAL A 93 1.35 4.50 -17.54
C VAL A 93 0.31 4.31 -18.64
N GLU A 94 -0.27 3.12 -18.76
CA GLU A 94 -1.28 2.81 -19.79
C GLU A 94 -2.49 3.76 -19.71
N ARG A 95 -2.93 4.11 -18.50
CA ARG A 95 -4.14 4.91 -18.30
C ARG A 95 -3.90 6.42 -18.36
N LEU A 96 -2.75 6.89 -17.91
CA LEU A 96 -2.50 8.32 -17.69
C LEU A 96 -1.47 8.92 -18.66
N VAL A 97 -0.71 8.08 -19.36
CA VAL A 97 0.25 8.47 -20.41
C VAL A 97 0.04 7.57 -21.62
N PRO A 98 -1.12 7.64 -22.29
CA PRO A 98 -1.45 6.74 -23.40
C PRO A 98 -0.50 6.92 -24.60
N ASP A 99 0.02 8.13 -24.79
CA ASP A 99 0.92 8.49 -25.88
C ASP A 99 2.05 9.41 -25.38
N GLY A 100 3.19 9.37 -26.08
CA GLY A 100 4.31 10.27 -25.84
C GLY A 100 5.30 9.78 -24.76
N PRO A 101 6.24 10.65 -24.36
CA PRO A 101 7.30 10.26 -23.41
C PRO A 101 6.75 10.15 -21.98
N ILE A 102 7.27 9.17 -21.24
CA ILE A 102 7.03 9.07 -19.80
C ILE A 102 7.98 10.03 -19.09
N VAL A 103 7.42 11.06 -18.46
CA VAL A 103 8.18 12.00 -17.63
C VAL A 103 8.21 11.50 -16.19
N ILE A 104 9.41 11.39 -15.62
CA ILE A 104 9.62 10.93 -14.24
C ILE A 104 10.10 12.10 -13.37
N GLY A 105 9.27 12.47 -12.40
CA GLY A 105 9.65 13.39 -11.32
C GLY A 105 10.41 12.66 -10.23
N MET A 106 11.37 13.34 -9.61
CA MET A 106 12.16 12.82 -8.48
C MET A 106 11.98 13.74 -7.29
N ASP A 107 11.67 13.17 -6.13
CA ASP A 107 11.56 13.91 -4.88
C ASP A 107 12.01 13.05 -3.69
N ASP A 108 12.57 13.67 -2.65
CA ASP A 108 12.90 12.97 -1.41
C ASP A 108 11.82 13.18 -0.35
N THR A 109 11.36 12.08 0.25
CA THR A 109 10.37 12.12 1.33
C THR A 109 10.91 11.45 2.59
N ILE A 110 10.65 12.07 3.75
CA ILE A 110 11.09 11.54 5.04
C ILE A 110 9.92 10.82 5.71
N GLU A 111 9.99 9.49 5.74
CA GLU A 111 9.10 8.67 6.57
C GLU A 111 9.61 8.72 8.02
N ARG A 112 8.84 9.38 8.90
CA ARG A 112 9.16 9.53 10.34
C ARG A 112 8.88 8.24 11.10
N ARG A 113 9.66 7.19 10.79
CA ARG A 113 9.56 5.86 11.39
C ARG A 113 10.83 5.49 12.14
N TRP A 114 10.65 4.80 13.25
CA TRP A 114 11.70 4.39 14.18
C TRP A 114 11.52 2.93 14.61
N GLY A 115 12.63 2.29 14.99
CA GLY A 115 12.62 0.93 15.49
C GLY A 115 13.96 0.21 15.28
N ARG A 116 14.22 -0.81 16.12
CA ARG A 116 15.48 -1.56 16.13
C ARG A 116 15.84 -2.21 14.79
N ARG A 117 14.85 -2.52 13.96
CA ARG A 117 15.05 -3.15 12.63
C ARG A 117 15.21 -2.16 11.48
N ILE A 118 15.22 -0.85 11.76
CA ILE A 118 15.33 0.21 10.74
C ILE A 118 16.78 0.71 10.71
N ALA A 119 17.64 -0.05 10.04
CA ALA A 119 19.07 0.25 9.97
C ALA A 119 19.39 1.53 9.18
N ALA A 120 18.62 1.81 8.12
CA ALA A 120 18.80 2.99 7.27
C ALA A 120 18.28 4.30 7.89
N ARG A 121 17.97 4.32 9.20
CA ARG A 121 17.48 5.51 9.88
C ARG A 121 18.60 6.54 9.98
N GLY A 122 18.31 7.76 9.56
CA GLY A 122 19.22 8.90 9.65
C GLY A 122 18.61 10.09 10.38
N ILE A 123 19.40 11.16 10.43
CA ILE A 123 18.96 12.52 10.76
C ILE A 123 19.11 13.34 9.48
N TYR A 124 18.02 13.93 9.03
CA TYR A 124 17.92 14.64 7.76
C TYR A 124 17.40 16.06 7.99
N ARG A 125 17.66 16.97 7.04
CA ARG A 125 16.99 18.28 7.03
C ARG A 125 15.49 18.07 6.85
N ASP A 126 14.67 18.78 7.63
CA ASP A 126 13.23 18.84 7.47
C ASP A 126 12.87 20.10 6.67
N PRO A 127 12.68 20.00 5.34
CA PRO A 127 12.46 21.16 4.49
C PRO A 127 11.14 21.88 4.82
N ILE A 128 10.14 21.16 5.34
CA ILE A 128 8.82 21.70 5.68
C ILE A 128 8.91 22.66 6.87
N ARG A 129 9.79 22.36 7.85
CA ARG A 129 9.93 23.15 9.09
C ARG A 129 11.13 24.08 9.10
N SER A 130 11.96 24.00 8.06
CA SER A 130 13.15 24.84 7.94
C SER A 130 12.83 26.09 7.13
N SER A 131 13.36 27.24 7.55
CA SER A 131 13.41 28.47 6.76
C SER A 131 14.87 28.81 6.41
N HIS A 132 15.09 29.91 5.69
CA HIS A 132 16.43 30.36 5.29
C HIS A 132 17.34 30.63 6.51
N GLY A 133 16.76 31.09 7.64
CA GLY A 133 17.48 31.37 8.89
C GLY A 133 17.32 30.31 10.00
N HIS A 134 16.49 29.27 9.81
CA HIS A 134 16.22 28.28 10.84
C HIS A 134 16.23 26.86 10.26
N PHE A 135 17.23 26.07 10.65
CA PHE A 135 17.42 24.70 10.16
C PHE A 135 16.83 23.68 11.12
N VAL A 136 15.75 23.02 10.72
CA VAL A 136 15.14 21.94 11.49
C VAL A 136 15.60 20.59 10.94
N LYS A 137 15.94 19.68 11.85
CA LYS A 137 16.28 18.29 11.53
C LYS A 137 15.14 17.37 11.93
N ALA A 138 14.93 16.31 11.15
CA ALA A 138 14.03 15.21 11.48
C ALA A 138 14.79 13.89 11.43
N SER A 139 14.48 12.98 12.36
CA SER A 139 14.95 11.59 12.28
C SER A 139 13.91 10.75 11.53
N GLY A 140 14.37 9.85 10.65
CA GLY A 140 13.49 8.98 9.89
C GLY A 140 14.23 8.18 8.83
N LEU A 141 13.48 7.67 7.87
CA LEU A 141 13.97 7.08 6.62
C LEU A 141 13.80 8.11 5.50
N ARG A 142 14.88 8.43 4.79
CA ARG A 142 14.78 9.23 3.56
C ARG A 142 14.55 8.29 2.38
N TRP A 143 13.38 8.41 1.77
CA TRP A 143 13.01 7.70 0.56
C TRP A 143 13.21 8.61 -0.64
N LEU A 144 13.88 8.12 -1.67
CA LEU A 144 13.86 8.76 -2.99
C LEU A 144 12.67 8.19 -3.77
N SER A 145 11.71 9.06 -4.11
CA SER A 145 10.50 8.70 -4.83
C SER A 145 10.64 9.06 -6.29
N PHE A 146 10.25 8.13 -7.16
CA PHE A 146 10.15 8.34 -8.61
C PHE A 146 8.67 8.30 -8.97
N MET A 147 8.17 9.39 -9.56
CA MET A 147 6.75 9.60 -9.81
C MET A 147 6.53 9.76 -11.30
N VAL A 148 5.57 9.00 -11.86
CA VAL A 148 5.10 9.25 -13.23
C VAL A 148 4.32 10.55 -13.20
N LEU A 149 4.81 11.55 -13.94
CA LEU A 149 4.11 12.81 -14.11
C LEU A 149 3.16 12.70 -15.31
N THR A 150 1.94 13.14 -15.10
CA THR A 150 0.85 12.98 -16.08
C THR A 150 0.32 14.37 -16.43
N PRO A 151 -0.03 14.65 -17.70
CA PRO A 151 -0.66 15.90 -18.07
C PRO A 151 -1.96 16.08 -17.27
N VAL A 152 -2.22 17.32 -16.85
CA VAL A 152 -3.45 17.63 -16.13
C VAL A 152 -4.61 17.67 -17.13
N SER A 153 -5.78 17.11 -16.81
CA SER A 153 -6.84 16.95 -17.83
C SER A 153 -7.37 18.27 -18.41
N TRP A 154 -7.18 19.39 -17.72
CA TRP A 154 -7.58 20.74 -18.18
C TRP A 154 -6.39 21.60 -18.67
N THR A 155 -5.15 21.11 -18.58
CA THR A 155 -3.97 21.75 -19.19
C THR A 155 -2.97 20.69 -19.63
N SER A 156 -2.48 20.73 -20.87
CA SER A 156 -1.43 19.81 -21.35
C SER A 156 -0.06 20.01 -20.68
N LEU A 157 -0.02 20.75 -19.56
CA LEU A 157 1.17 21.00 -18.78
C LEU A 157 1.45 19.80 -17.87
N ILE A 158 2.72 19.43 -17.80
CA ILE A 158 3.25 18.47 -16.85
C ILE A 158 3.94 19.30 -15.76
N LYS A 159 3.45 19.22 -14.52
CA LYS A 159 4.04 19.94 -13.38
C LYS A 159 4.65 18.94 -12.40
N ALA A 160 5.90 19.20 -12.02
CA ALA A 160 6.62 18.49 -10.97
C ALA A 160 6.46 19.24 -9.62
#